data_AF-A0A8H3X6H2-F1
#
_entry.id   AF-A0A8H3X6H2-F1
#
_cell.length_a   1.000
_cell.length_b   1.000
_cell.length_c   1.000
_cell.angle_alpha   90.00
_cell.angle_beta   90.00
_cell.angle_gamma   90.00
#
_symmetry.space_group_name_H-M   'P 1'
#
loop_
_entity.id
_entity.type
_entity.pdbx_description
1 polymer ?
#
loop_
_entity_poly.entity_id
_entity_poly.type
_entity_poly.pdbx_seq_one_letter_code
_entity_poly.pdbx_strand_id
1 'polypeptide(L)'
;MTIDELYRKILLIGRRANYRPEELRRKFLDALPLSWLEKAEDIGEHLPLDELAKKLYEIELCRIARHKRDRIPDPLQGISLEDMQKAIQNALAQQKTEYQSLLEKQKADYQSQMAQQAVAQKAQALAPQIVEPVRQPRGPPSSLQSEEGLKNYYVAEYLKELGLFNKNDLDSAYPVKPFQRPRP
;
A
#
# COMPACT_ATOMS: atom_id res chain seq x y z
N MET A 1 38.42 -22.51 -18.57
CA MET A 1 39.58 -21.71 -18.12
C MET A 1 39.19 -20.25 -18.26
N THR A 2 39.26 -19.48 -17.18
CA THR A 2 38.90 -18.05 -17.18
C THR A 2 40.05 -17.21 -17.73
N ILE A 3 39.76 -15.96 -18.10
CA ILE A 3 40.77 -15.01 -18.59
C ILE A 3 41.84 -14.74 -17.53
N ASP A 4 41.45 -14.57 -16.26
CA ASP A 4 42.38 -14.38 -15.13
C ASP A 4 43.28 -15.61 -14.91
N GLU A 5 42.71 -16.82 -15.00
CA GLU A 5 43.48 -18.06 -14.85
C GLU A 5 44.51 -18.23 -15.99
N LEU A 6 44.11 -17.90 -17.23
CA LEU A 6 45.01 -17.89 -18.38
C LEU A 6 46.16 -16.90 -18.18
N TYR A 7 45.84 -15.66 -17.79
CA TYR A 7 46.83 -14.61 -17.53
C TYR A 7 47.88 -15.04 -16.49
N ARG A 8 47.45 -15.60 -15.35
CA ARG A 8 48.35 -16.07 -14.29
C ARG A 8 49.26 -17.22 -14.76
N LYS A 9 48.73 -18.15 -15.56
CA LYS A 9 49.52 -19.25 -16.13
C LYS A 9 50.58 -18.74 -17.11
N ILE A 10 50.22 -17.80 -17.99
CA ILE A 10 51.16 -17.18 -18.92
C ILE A 10 52.26 -16.43 -18.18
N LEU A 11 51.93 -15.66 -17.13
CA LEU A 11 52.93 -15.00 -16.29
C LEU A 11 53.88 -15.98 -15.59
N LEU A 12 53.34 -17.09 -15.08
CA LEU A 12 54.15 -18.11 -14.40
C LEU A 12 55.15 -18.77 -15.36
N ILE A 13 54.71 -19.10 -16.58
CA ILE A 13 55.57 -19.63 -17.64
C ILE A 13 56.58 -18.58 -18.07
N GLY A 14 56.15 -17.33 -18.22
CA GLY A 14 57.00 -16.18 -18.54
C GLY A 14 58.16 -15.98 -17.59
N ARG A 15 57.89 -16.04 -16.28
CA ARG A 15 58.93 -15.92 -15.27
C ARG A 15 59.92 -17.08 -15.31
N ARG A 16 59.47 -18.30 -15.62
CA ARG A 16 60.32 -19.50 -15.72
C ARG A 16 61.17 -19.52 -16.99
N ALA A 17 60.61 -19.06 -18.10
CA ALA A 17 61.26 -19.05 -19.42
C ALA A 17 61.98 -17.73 -19.75
N ASN A 18 61.89 -16.72 -18.87
CA ASN A 18 62.47 -15.40 -19.04
C ASN A 18 61.99 -14.67 -20.31
N TYR A 19 60.69 -14.77 -20.61
CA TYR A 19 60.08 -14.11 -21.76
C TYR A 19 59.99 -12.60 -21.60
N ARG A 20 60.13 -11.88 -22.72
CA ARG A 20 59.88 -10.44 -22.80
C ARG A 20 58.37 -10.14 -22.73
N PRO A 21 57.96 -8.94 -22.26
CA PRO A 21 56.55 -8.57 -22.16
C PRO A 21 55.77 -8.72 -23.48
N GLU A 22 56.41 -8.43 -24.62
CA GLU A 22 55.82 -8.53 -25.95
C GLU A 22 55.57 -9.98 -26.36
N GLU A 23 56.51 -10.89 -26.01
CA GLU A 23 56.38 -12.32 -26.25
C GLU A 23 55.27 -12.92 -25.37
N LEU A 24 55.18 -12.47 -24.11
CA LEU A 24 54.10 -12.87 -23.22
C LEU A 24 52.75 -12.42 -23.74
N ARG A 25 52.68 -11.21 -24.28
CA ARG A 25 51.46 -10.68 -24.88
C ARG A 25 51.02 -11.53 -26.07
N ARG A 26 51.95 -11.85 -26.98
CA ARG A 26 51.66 -12.69 -28.14
C ARG A 26 51.17 -14.08 -27.71
N LYS A 27 51.85 -14.71 -26.75
CA LYS A 27 51.44 -16.02 -26.20
C LYS A 27 50.08 -15.98 -25.51
N PHE A 28 49.74 -14.88 -24.86
CA PHE A 28 48.43 -14.68 -24.26
C PHE A 28 47.34 -14.59 -25.33
N LEU A 29 47.57 -13.83 -26.42
CA LEU A 29 46.67 -13.74 -27.56
C LEU A 29 46.51 -15.08 -28.29
N ASP A 30 47.61 -15.81 -28.54
CA ASP A 30 47.60 -17.13 -29.17
C ASP A 30 46.82 -18.18 -28.35
N ALA A 31 46.76 -18.01 -27.03
CA ALA A 31 46.06 -18.90 -26.11
C ALA A 31 44.62 -18.47 -25.80
N LEU A 32 44.17 -17.31 -26.30
CA LEU A 32 42.81 -16.83 -26.10
C LEU A 32 41.83 -17.61 -27.00
N PRO A 33 40.62 -17.93 -26.51
CA PRO A 33 39.56 -18.44 -27.37
C PRO A 33 39.22 -17.43 -28.48
N LEU A 34 38.86 -17.91 -29.68
CA LEU A 34 38.53 -17.06 -30.83
C LEU A 34 37.48 -15.98 -30.49
N SER A 35 36.47 -16.30 -29.68
CA SER A 35 35.42 -15.35 -29.24
C SER A 35 35.90 -14.22 -28.33
N TRP A 36 37.12 -14.34 -27.81
CA TRP A 36 37.81 -13.32 -27.01
C TRP A 36 38.91 -12.62 -27.80
N LEU A 37 39.46 -13.25 -28.84
CA LEU A 37 40.49 -12.66 -29.69
C LEU A 37 39.96 -11.41 -30.42
N GLU A 38 38.80 -11.52 -31.07
CA GLU A 38 38.12 -10.38 -31.72
C GLU A 38 37.90 -9.23 -30.74
N LYS A 39 37.51 -9.55 -29.49
CA LYS A 39 37.34 -8.53 -28.44
C LYS A 39 38.66 -7.91 -28.01
N ALA A 40 39.73 -8.70 -27.95
CA ALA A 40 41.05 -8.20 -27.56
C ALA A 40 41.61 -7.23 -28.61
N GLU A 41 41.37 -7.50 -29.89
CA GLU A 41 41.72 -6.62 -31.01
C GLU A 41 40.94 -5.29 -30.93
N ASP A 42 39.62 -5.35 -30.71
CA ASP A 42 38.78 -4.15 -30.56
C ASP A 42 39.14 -3.26 -29.37
N ILE A 43 39.52 -3.86 -28.23
CA ILE A 43 39.68 -3.14 -26.95
C ILE A 43 41.05 -2.49 -26.82
N GLY A 44 42.07 -3.03 -27.49
CA GLY A 44 43.33 -2.33 -27.59
C GLY A 44 44.47 -3.19 -28.07
N GLU A 45 44.69 -3.11 -29.39
CA GLU A 45 45.92 -3.52 -30.07
C GLU A 45 47.18 -2.86 -29.48
N HIS A 46 47.07 -1.73 -28.78
CA HIS A 46 48.22 -1.02 -28.19
C HIS A 46 48.34 -1.17 -26.67
N LEU A 47 47.43 -1.87 -26.01
CA LEU A 47 47.46 -2.00 -24.54
C LEU A 47 48.57 -2.98 -24.09
N PRO A 48 49.24 -2.70 -22.97
CA PRO A 48 50.12 -3.68 -22.34
C PRO A 48 49.31 -4.88 -21.84
N LEU A 49 49.99 -6.02 -21.67
CA LEU A 49 49.35 -7.32 -21.38
C LEU A 49 48.50 -7.30 -20.10
N ASP A 50 48.95 -6.61 -19.06
CA ASP A 50 48.26 -6.49 -17.78
C ASP A 50 46.94 -5.70 -17.89
N GLU A 51 46.95 -4.57 -18.60
CA GLU A 51 45.73 -3.79 -18.84
C GLU A 51 44.75 -4.51 -19.76
N LEU A 52 45.25 -5.18 -20.81
CA LEU A 52 44.43 -5.98 -21.71
C LEU A 52 43.76 -7.14 -20.97
N ALA A 53 44.52 -7.90 -20.17
CA ALA A 53 43.98 -9.00 -19.38
C ALA A 53 42.92 -8.53 -18.38
N LYS A 54 43.15 -7.38 -17.72
CA LYS A 54 42.20 -6.78 -16.78
C LYS A 54 40.87 -6.45 -17.46
N LYS A 55 40.89 -5.74 -18.60
CA LYS A 55 39.66 -5.37 -19.33
C LYS A 55 38.89 -6.61 -19.82
N LEU A 56 39.59 -7.61 -20.35
CA LEU A 56 38.95 -8.85 -20.79
C LEU A 56 38.32 -9.61 -19.62
N TYR A 57 38.98 -9.63 -18.45
CA TYR A 57 38.43 -10.23 -17.24
C TYR A 57 37.19 -9.49 -16.71
N GLU A 58 37.16 -8.16 -16.74
CA GLU A 58 35.97 -7.37 -16.38
C GLU A 58 34.77 -7.70 -17.27
N ILE A 59 35.00 -7.89 -18.57
CA ILE A 59 33.96 -8.31 -19.51
C ILE A 59 33.50 -9.74 -19.21
N GLU A 60 34.40 -10.63 -18.80
CA GLU A 60 34.07 -12.01 -18.44
C GLU A 60 33.18 -12.05 -17.21
N LEU A 61 33.52 -11.26 -16.18
CA LEU A 61 32.70 -11.06 -14.99
C LEU A 61 31.32 -10.50 -15.35
N CYS A 62 31.25 -9.52 -16.25
CA CYS A 62 29.99 -8.97 -16.72
C CYS A 62 29.13 -10.00 -17.45
N ARG A 63 29.74 -10.87 -18.28
CA ARG A 63 29.03 -11.97 -18.96
C ARG A 63 28.48 -12.97 -17.94
N ILE A 64 29.29 -13.37 -16.96
CA ILE A 64 28.86 -14.30 -15.90
C ILE A 64 27.71 -13.69 -15.09
N ALA A 65 27.82 -12.42 -14.70
CA ALA A 65 26.79 -11.73 -13.93
C ALA A 65 25.46 -11.62 -14.70
N ARG A 66 25.49 -11.33 -16.01
CA ARG A 66 24.29 -11.34 -16.86
C ARG A 66 23.67 -12.73 -16.94
N HIS A 67 24.48 -13.74 -17.23
CA HIS A 67 24.00 -15.12 -17.30
C HIS A 67 23.39 -15.60 -15.97
N LYS A 68 23.88 -15.11 -14.83
CA LYS A 68 23.28 -15.37 -13.51
C LYS A 68 21.95 -14.66 -13.31
N ARG A 69 21.74 -13.47 -13.87
CA ARG A 69 20.44 -12.77 -13.85
C ARG A 69 19.42 -13.46 -14.74
N ASP A 70 19.84 -13.92 -15.92
CA ASP A 70 18.95 -14.62 -16.87
C ASP A 70 18.58 -16.05 -16.40
N ARG A 71 19.33 -16.59 -15.42
CA ARG A 71 19.05 -17.88 -14.75
C ARG A 71 18.24 -17.76 -13.47
N ILE A 72 17.94 -16.54 -13.01
CA ILE A 72 16.88 -16.36 -12.02
C ILE A 72 15.60 -16.49 -12.83
N PRO A 73 14.83 -17.59 -12.71
CA PRO A 73 13.51 -17.63 -13.31
C PRO A 73 12.76 -16.42 -12.75
N ASP A 74 12.22 -15.63 -13.66
CA ASP A 74 11.37 -14.49 -13.34
C ASP A 74 10.30 -15.00 -12.35
N PRO A 75 10.10 -14.37 -11.17
CA PRO A 75 9.05 -14.79 -10.23
C PRO A 75 7.65 -14.89 -10.87
N LEU A 76 7.49 -14.30 -12.06
CA LEU A 76 6.29 -14.34 -12.89
C LEU A 76 6.12 -15.64 -13.72
N GLN A 77 7.16 -16.48 -13.86
CA GLN A 77 7.09 -17.68 -14.71
C GLN A 77 6.27 -18.84 -14.12
N GLY A 78 5.80 -18.72 -12.88
CA GLY A 78 4.96 -19.72 -12.22
C GLY A 78 3.45 -19.41 -12.18
N ILE A 79 3.04 -18.21 -12.62
CA ILE A 79 1.63 -17.79 -12.56
C ILE A 79 1.14 -17.69 -14.00
N SER A 80 0.37 -18.68 -14.45
CA SER A 80 -0.22 -18.66 -15.80
C SER A 80 -1.08 -17.40 -15.95
N LEU A 81 -1.07 -16.77 -17.12
CA LEU A 81 -1.94 -15.61 -17.41
C LEU A 81 -3.40 -15.93 -17.09
N GLU A 82 -3.79 -17.18 -17.35
CA GLU A 82 -5.08 -17.77 -17.04
C GLU A 82 -5.38 -17.80 -15.54
N ASP A 83 -4.39 -18.07 -14.70
CA ASP A 83 -4.56 -18.10 -13.23
C ASP A 83 -4.76 -16.69 -12.67
N MET A 84 -4.03 -15.70 -13.19
CA MET A 84 -4.27 -14.28 -12.84
C MET A 84 -5.65 -13.82 -13.30
N GLN A 85 -6.05 -14.15 -14.53
CA GLN A 85 -7.35 -13.78 -15.06
C GLN A 85 -8.49 -14.44 -14.27
N LYS A 86 -8.31 -15.69 -13.86
CA LYS A 86 -9.24 -16.44 -13.00
C LYS A 86 -9.31 -15.86 -11.58
N ALA A 87 -8.17 -15.47 -11.00
CA ALA A 87 -8.14 -14.84 -9.69
C ALA A 87 -8.87 -13.49 -9.68
N ILE A 88 -8.70 -12.68 -10.73
CA ILE A 88 -9.40 -11.40 -10.90
C ILE A 88 -10.92 -11.62 -11.04
N GLN A 89 -11.33 -12.58 -11.87
CA GLN A 89 -12.74 -12.95 -12.03
C GLN A 89 -13.36 -13.42 -10.70
N ASN A 90 -12.66 -14.27 -9.95
CA ASN A 90 -13.13 -14.77 -8.65
C ASN A 90 -13.25 -13.64 -7.62
N ALA A 91 -12.27 -12.74 -7.55
CA ALA A 91 -12.32 -11.58 -6.66
C ALA A 91 -13.49 -10.66 -6.97
N LEU A 92 -13.77 -10.41 -8.26
CA LEU A 92 -14.94 -9.64 -8.70
C LEU A 92 -16.26 -10.33 -8.35
N ALA A 93 -16.34 -11.64 -8.51
CA ALA A 93 -17.52 -12.42 -8.13
C ALA A 93 -17.76 -12.36 -6.61
N GLN A 94 -16.71 -12.54 -5.81
CA GLN A 94 -16.76 -12.45 -4.36
C GLN A 94 -17.23 -11.06 -3.89
N GLN A 95 -16.67 -9.98 -4.46
CA GLN A 95 -17.08 -8.62 -4.11
C GLN A 95 -18.58 -8.38 -4.39
N LYS A 96 -19.09 -8.87 -5.53
CA LYS A 96 -20.52 -8.75 -5.85
C LYS A 96 -21.40 -9.51 -4.86
N THR A 97 -20.99 -10.71 -4.47
CA THR A 97 -21.74 -11.52 -3.49
C THR A 97 -21.73 -10.87 -2.11
N GLU A 98 -20.59 -10.36 -1.65
CA GLU A 98 -20.48 -9.67 -0.36
C GLU A 98 -21.31 -8.39 -0.33
N TYR A 99 -21.27 -7.58 -1.40
CA TYR A 99 -22.07 -6.38 -1.51
C TYR A 99 -23.58 -6.68 -1.53
N GLN A 100 -24.00 -7.71 -2.27
CA GLN A 100 -25.40 -8.12 -2.32
C GLN A 100 -25.89 -8.60 -0.95
N SER A 101 -25.09 -9.41 -0.25
CA SER A 101 -25.40 -9.88 1.10
C SER A 101 -25.52 -8.72 2.09
N LEU A 102 -24.63 -7.72 1.99
CA LEU A 102 -24.68 -6.52 2.81
C LEU A 102 -25.98 -5.72 2.61
N LEU A 103 -26.42 -5.54 1.36
CA LEU A 103 -27.68 -4.88 1.02
C LEU A 103 -28.89 -5.64 1.59
N GLU A 104 -28.90 -6.97 1.47
CA GLU A 104 -29.99 -7.80 1.96
C GLU A 104 -30.08 -7.77 3.49
N LYS A 105 -28.92 -7.81 4.16
CA LYS A 105 -28.81 -7.65 5.61
C LYS A 105 -29.35 -6.29 6.07
N GLN A 106 -28.95 -5.20 5.41
CA GLN A 106 -29.44 -3.86 5.74
C GLN A 106 -30.97 -3.75 5.59
N LYS A 107 -31.53 -4.37 4.53
CA LYS A 107 -32.98 -4.41 4.31
C LYS A 107 -33.71 -5.20 5.40
N ALA A 108 -33.16 -6.33 5.82
CA ALA A 108 -33.73 -7.15 6.90
C ALA A 108 -33.65 -6.45 8.26
N ASP A 109 -32.54 -5.76 8.55
CA ASP A 109 -32.38 -4.98 9.77
C ASP A 109 -33.39 -3.83 9.84
N TYR A 110 -33.59 -3.11 8.74
CA TYR A 110 -34.61 -2.05 8.64
C TYR A 110 -36.03 -2.59 8.83
N GLN A 111 -36.37 -3.73 8.20
CA GLN A 111 -37.67 -4.35 8.42
C GLN A 111 -37.85 -4.81 9.87
N SER A 112 -36.82 -5.38 10.48
CA SER A 112 -36.86 -5.80 11.89
C SER A 112 -37.10 -4.61 12.81
N GLN A 113 -36.47 -3.46 12.54
CA GLN A 113 -36.71 -2.23 13.28
C GLN A 113 -38.16 -1.76 13.17
N MET A 114 -38.74 -1.77 11.96
CA MET A 114 -40.15 -1.42 11.75
C MET A 114 -41.10 -2.37 12.49
N ALA A 115 -40.83 -3.68 12.48
CA ALA A 115 -41.63 -4.68 13.18
C ALA A 115 -41.54 -4.52 14.71
N GLN A 116 -40.35 -4.26 15.25
CA GLN A 116 -40.16 -4.01 16.68
C GLN A 116 -40.88 -2.73 17.13
N GLN A 117 -40.86 -1.66 16.33
CA GLN A 117 -41.59 -0.43 16.63
C GLN A 117 -43.12 -0.67 16.63
N ALA A 118 -43.65 -1.45 15.68
CA ALA A 118 -45.06 -1.81 15.65
C ALA A 118 -45.47 -2.65 16.88
N VAL A 119 -44.61 -3.56 17.34
CA VAL A 119 -44.86 -4.35 18.57
C VAL A 119 -44.77 -3.47 19.82
N ALA A 120 -43.82 -2.53 19.90
CA ALA A 120 -43.70 -1.59 21.01
C ALA A 120 -44.93 -0.66 21.11
N GLN A 121 -45.46 -0.20 19.98
CA GLN A 121 -46.70 0.58 19.95
C GLN A 121 -47.93 -0.26 20.37
N LYS A 122 -47.97 -1.55 20.01
CA LYS A 122 -49.05 -2.46 20.42
C LYS A 122 -48.99 -2.81 21.92
N ALA A 123 -47.80 -2.89 22.51
CA ALA A 123 -47.63 -3.12 23.94
C ALA A 123 -48.01 -1.90 24.80
N GLN A 124 -47.85 -0.68 24.28
CA GLN A 124 -48.29 0.55 24.95
C GLN A 124 -49.82 0.72 24.99
N ALA A 125 -50.58 -0.07 24.22
CA ALA A 125 -52.04 -0.06 24.26
C ALA A 125 -52.64 -0.80 25.48
N LEU A 126 -51.84 -1.45 26.33
CA LEU A 126 -52.30 -2.29 27.44
C LEU A 126 -51.76 -1.93 28.84
N ALA A 127 -51.31 -0.68 29.08
CA ALA A 127 -50.85 -0.26 30.40
C ALA A 127 -51.51 1.06 30.86
N PRO A 128 -52.09 1.13 32.07
CA PRO A 128 -52.91 2.26 32.53
C PRO A 128 -52.09 3.54 32.74
N GLN A 129 -52.79 4.65 32.50
CA GLN A 129 -52.27 6.02 32.47
C GLN A 129 -51.53 6.42 33.75
N ILE A 130 -50.21 6.64 33.65
CA ILE A 130 -49.48 7.69 34.37
C ILE A 130 -48.76 8.48 33.29
N VAL A 131 -49.39 9.55 32.83
CA VAL A 131 -48.83 10.45 31.82
C VAL A 131 -47.78 11.31 32.51
N GLU A 132 -46.50 10.90 32.44
CA GLU A 132 -45.43 11.89 32.43
C GLU A 132 -45.57 12.68 31.12
N PRO A 133 -45.65 14.03 31.17
CA PRO A 133 -45.66 14.81 29.94
C PRO A 133 -44.40 14.49 29.15
N VAL A 134 -44.59 13.90 27.96
CA VAL A 134 -43.56 13.68 26.96
C VAL A 134 -42.79 14.98 26.79
N ARG A 135 -41.55 15.01 27.28
CA ARG A 135 -40.69 16.19 27.13
C ARG A 135 -40.41 16.33 25.65
N GLN A 136 -41.00 17.35 25.05
CA GLN A 136 -40.66 17.74 23.68
C GLN A 136 -39.14 17.90 23.57
N PRO A 137 -38.53 17.48 22.45
CA PRO A 137 -37.12 17.75 22.19
C PRO A 137 -36.87 19.24 22.39
N ARG A 138 -35.96 19.55 23.30
CA ARG A 138 -35.69 20.92 23.75
C ARG A 138 -35.04 21.66 22.59
N GLY A 139 -35.83 22.46 21.87
CA GLY A 139 -35.35 23.29 20.77
C GLY A 139 -34.35 24.35 21.25
N PRO A 140 -33.65 25.01 20.32
CA PRO A 140 -32.76 26.13 20.63
C PRO A 140 -33.51 27.19 21.45
N PRO A 141 -32.85 27.84 22.42
CA PRO A 141 -33.50 28.83 23.26
C PRO A 141 -34.07 29.96 22.40
N SER A 142 -35.34 30.30 22.61
CA SER A 142 -36.04 31.33 21.86
C SER A 142 -35.46 32.74 22.02
N SER A 143 -34.46 32.93 22.89
CA SER A 143 -33.68 34.18 23.02
C SER A 143 -32.67 34.39 21.89
N LEU A 144 -32.36 33.35 21.10
CA LEU A 144 -31.46 33.45 19.95
C LEU A 144 -32.20 34.02 18.75
N GLN A 145 -32.33 35.34 18.74
CA GLN A 145 -33.02 36.08 17.67
C GLN A 145 -32.15 36.27 16.42
N SER A 146 -30.81 36.13 16.55
CA SER A 146 -29.88 36.26 15.43
C SER A 146 -29.55 34.90 14.82
N GLU A 147 -29.43 34.88 13.48
CA GLU A 147 -29.02 33.70 12.73
C GLU A 147 -27.65 33.16 13.19
N GLU A 148 -26.72 34.06 13.51
CA GLU A 148 -25.40 33.72 14.06
C GLU A 148 -25.50 33.09 15.45
N GLY A 149 -26.41 33.58 16.31
CA GLY A 149 -26.67 32.99 17.62
C GLY A 149 -27.21 31.55 17.53
N LEU A 150 -28.10 31.29 16.57
CA LEU A 150 -28.61 29.95 16.27
C LEU A 150 -27.50 29.02 15.76
N LYS A 151 -26.68 29.48 14.82
CA LYS A 151 -25.54 28.71 14.30
C LYS A 151 -24.56 28.35 15.42
N ASN A 152 -24.22 29.32 16.27
CA ASN A 152 -23.31 29.10 17.38
C ASN A 152 -23.87 28.09 18.40
N TYR A 153 -25.19 28.10 18.67
CA TYR A 153 -25.85 27.10 19.52
C TYR A 153 -25.73 25.68 18.95
N TYR A 154 -26.00 25.49 17.66
CA TYR A 154 -25.89 24.16 17.02
C TYR A 154 -24.45 23.65 16.99
N VAL A 155 -23.48 24.54 16.74
CA VAL A 155 -22.05 24.19 16.80
C VAL A 155 -21.67 23.75 18.23
N ALA A 156 -22.12 24.49 19.24
CA ALA A 156 -21.82 24.17 20.63
C ALA A 156 -22.54 22.89 21.13
N GLU A 157 -23.76 22.62 20.67
CA GLU A 157 -24.45 21.33 20.90
C GLU A 157 -23.67 20.16 20.32
N TYR A 158 -23.19 20.28 19.09
CA TYR A 158 -22.40 19.24 18.44
C TYR A 158 -21.07 19.00 19.17
N LEU A 159 -20.38 20.06 19.58
CA LEU A 159 -19.14 19.96 20.37
C LEU A 159 -19.38 19.35 21.76
N LYS A 160 -20.55 19.58 22.37
CA LYS A 160 -20.97 18.91 23.61
C LYS A 160 -21.17 17.41 23.38
N GLU A 161 -21.83 17.00 22.29
CA GLU A 161 -21.99 15.58 21.95
C GLU A 161 -20.64 14.88 21.72
N LEU A 162 -19.66 15.59 21.18
CA LEU A 162 -18.29 15.11 21.00
C LEU A 162 -17.47 15.10 22.31
N GLY A 163 -18.01 15.57 23.43
CA GLY A 163 -17.32 15.64 24.72
C GLY A 163 -16.23 16.70 24.82
N LEU A 164 -16.14 17.61 23.83
CA LEU A 164 -15.18 18.70 23.77
C LEU A 164 -15.66 19.97 24.47
N PHE A 165 -16.95 20.04 24.79
CA PHE A 165 -17.60 21.20 25.39
C PHE A 165 -18.42 20.82 26.63
N ASN A 166 -18.24 21.57 27.72
CA ASN A 166 -18.91 21.28 28.99
C ASN A 166 -20.39 21.70 28.93
N LYS A 167 -21.27 20.82 29.42
CA LYS A 167 -22.70 21.08 29.50
C LYS A 167 -23.04 22.31 30.33
N ASN A 168 -22.30 22.56 31.42
CA ASN A 168 -22.55 23.72 32.29
C ASN A 168 -22.24 25.05 31.57
N ASP A 169 -21.19 25.07 30.75
CA ASP A 169 -20.81 26.25 29.97
C ASP A 169 -21.83 26.51 28.85
N LEU A 170 -22.35 25.44 28.23
CA LEU A 170 -23.42 25.53 27.24
C LEU A 170 -24.73 26.07 27.84
N ASP A 171 -25.16 25.51 28.97
CA ASP A 171 -26.39 25.91 29.65
C ASP A 171 -26.30 27.35 30.21
N SER A 172 -25.09 27.80 30.57
CA SER A 172 -24.82 29.18 30.98
C SER A 172 -24.82 30.16 29.80
N ALA A 173 -24.21 29.81 28.68
CA ALA A 173 -24.14 30.65 27.48
C ALA A 173 -25.51 30.75 26.77
N TYR A 174 -26.32 29.69 26.86
CA TYR A 174 -27.60 29.56 26.19
C TYR A 174 -28.72 29.17 27.18
N PRO A 175 -29.07 30.07 28.11
CA PRO A 175 -30.02 29.75 29.17
C PRO A 175 -31.42 29.50 28.62
N VAL A 176 -31.86 28.25 28.65
CA VAL A 176 -33.23 27.88 28.26
C VAL A 176 -34.18 28.21 29.41
N LYS A 177 -34.93 29.31 29.30
CA LYS A 177 -35.94 29.71 30.29
C LYS A 177 -36.93 28.55 30.53
N PRO A 178 -37.18 28.13 31.78
CA PRO A 178 -38.28 27.22 32.06
C PRO A 178 -39.60 27.91 31.74
N PHE A 179 -40.52 27.18 31.11
CA PHE A 179 -41.88 27.66 30.86
C PHE A 179 -42.50 28.11 32.18
N GLN A 180 -42.99 29.36 32.24
CA GLN A 180 -43.78 29.81 33.38
C GLN A 180 -45.03 28.95 33.43
N ARG A 181 -45.18 28.15 34.50
CA ARG A 181 -46.44 27.46 34.76
C ARG A 181 -47.53 28.51 34.96
N PRO A 182 -48.74 28.31 34.41
CA PRO A 182 -49.89 29.14 34.80
C PRO A 182 -50.05 29.02 36.31
N ARG A 183 -50.10 30.15 37.01
CA ARG A 183 -50.42 30.15 38.44
C ARG A 183 -51.93 29.87 38.59
N PRO A 184 -52.33 29.02 39.55
CA PRO A 184 -53.73 28.74 39.83
C PRO A 184 -54.50 29.97 40.30
#